data_AF-A0A6N7NY59-F1
#
_entry.id   AF-A0A6N7NY59-F1
#
_cell.length_a   1.000
_cell.length_b   1.000
_cell.length_c   1.000
_cell.angle_alpha   90.00
_cell.angle_beta   90.00
_cell.angle_gamma   90.00
#
_symmetry.space_group_name_H-M   'P 1'
#
loop_
_entity.id
_entity.type
_entity.pdbx_description
1 polymer ?
#
loop_
_entity_poly.entity_id
_entity_poly.type
_entity_poly.pdbx_seq_one_letter_code
_entity_poly.pdbx_strand_id
1 'polypeptide(L)'
;ILALSGMVTAKLMLAGVDPFLAALIGGVLVGGALGAINGCLVNWTGLHPFIITLGTNAIFRGITLVISDANSVYGFSFDFVNFFAATPLG
;
A
#
# COMPACT_ATOMS: atom_id res chain seq x y z
N ILE A 1 -6.22 0.05 2.90
CA ILE A 1 -5.26 -1.06 2.70
C ILE A 1 -4.30 -0.67 1.59
N LEU A 2 -4.83 -0.35 0.40
CA LEU A 2 -4.07 0.13 -0.76
C LEU A 2 -3.09 1.27 -0.46
N ALA A 3 -3.54 2.34 0.21
CA ALA A 3 -2.68 3.49 0.50
C ALA A 3 -1.45 3.11 1.36
N LEU A 4 -1.67 2.35 2.44
CA LEU A 4 -0.60 1.95 3.35
C LEU A 4 0.35 0.91 2.71
N SER A 5 -0.20 -0.07 2.02
CA SER A 5 0.55 -1.09 1.27
C SER A 5 1.38 -0.48 0.13
N GLY A 6 0.82 0.46 -0.62
CA GLY A 6 1.52 1.22 -1.65
C GLY A 6 2.63 2.10 -1.09
N MET A 7 2.39 2.77 0.04
CA MET A 7 3.42 3.55 0.72
C MET A 7 4.60 2.69 1.19
N VAL A 8 4.33 1.54 1.80
CA VAL A 8 5.39 0.61 2.24
C VAL A 8 6.18 0.12 1.03
N THR A 9 5.49 -0.25 -0.06
CA THR A 9 6.13 -0.65 -1.33
C THR A 9 7.04 0.46 -1.86
N ALA A 10 6.53 1.69 -1.90
CA ALA A 10 7.27 2.85 -2.41
C ALA A 10 8.52 3.15 -1.55
N LYS A 11 8.40 3.07 -0.21
CA LYS A 11 9.54 3.25 0.70
C LYS A 11 10.60 2.15 0.55
N LEU A 12 10.20 0.90 0.28
CA LEU A 12 11.13 -0.19 0.00
C LEU A 12 11.86 0.01 -1.33
N MET A 13 11.16 0.46 -2.38
CA MET A 13 11.78 0.80 -3.66
C MET A 13 12.80 1.93 -3.52
N LEU A 14 12.51 2.95 -2.71
CA LEU A 14 13.46 4.02 -2.41
C LEU A 14 14.66 3.57 -1.56
N ALA A 15 14.50 2.51 -0.77
CA ALA A 15 15.60 1.89 -0.03
C ALA A 15 16.54 1.06 -0.92
N GLY A 16 16.31 1.03 -2.24
CA GLY A 16 17.12 0.29 -3.21
C GLY A 16 16.75 -1.17 -3.36
N VAL A 17 15.60 -1.59 -2.81
CA VAL A 17 15.06 -2.95 -3.01
C VAL A 17 14.51 -3.07 -4.43
N ASP A 18 14.76 -4.21 -5.08
CA ASP A 18 14.22 -4.51 -6.40
C ASP A 18 12.69 -4.29 -6.45
N PRO A 19 12.15 -3.60 -7.47
CA PRO A 19 10.71 -3.32 -7.58
C PRO A 19 9.82 -4.55 -7.43
N PHE A 20 10.26 -5.71 -7.94
CA PHE A 20 9.48 -6.94 -7.85
C PHE A 20 9.40 -7.45 -6.41
N LEU A 21 10.53 -7.40 -5.69
CA LEU A 21 10.61 -7.82 -4.30
C LEU A 21 9.86 -6.84 -3.38
N ALA A 22 9.97 -5.54 -3.66
CA ALA A 22 9.21 -4.51 -2.97
C ALA A 22 7.70 -4.69 -3.15
N ALA A 23 7.23 -5.01 -4.37
CA ALA A 23 5.82 -5.26 -4.65
C ALA A 23 5.30 -6.54 -3.96
N LEU A 24 6.12 -7.60 -3.91
CA LEU A 24 5.76 -8.82 -3.19
C LEU A 24 5.60 -8.56 -1.68
N ILE A 25 6.54 -7.83 -1.08
CA ILE A 25 6.52 -7.56 0.36
C ILE A 25 5.46 -6.53 0.72
N GLY A 26 5.48 -5.35 0.09
CA GLY A 26 4.57 -4.26 0.41
C GLY A 26 3.16 -4.48 -0.12
N GLY A 27 3.02 -5.09 -1.30
CA GLY A 27 1.73 -5.40 -1.93
C GLY A 27 1.05 -6.63 -1.33
N VAL A 28 1.73 -7.78 -1.39
CA VAL A 28 1.12 -9.08 -1.06
C VAL A 28 1.18 -9.36 0.44
N LEU A 29 2.35 -9.29 1.07
CA LEU A 29 2.47 -9.61 2.51
C LEU A 29 1.78 -8.55 3.37
N VAL A 30 2.11 -7.27 3.19
CA VAL A 30 1.51 -6.20 4.00
C VAL A 30 0.05 -5.98 3.63
N GLY A 31 -0.30 -5.97 2.34
CA GLY A 31 -1.70 -5.87 1.92
C GLY A 31 -2.56 -7.05 2.40
N GLY A 32 -2.02 -8.27 2.31
CA GLY A 32 -2.67 -9.48 2.81
C GLY A 32 -2.86 -9.50 4.32
N ALA A 33 -1.84 -9.11 5.08
CA ALA A 33 -1.94 -8.99 6.54
C ALA A 33 -3.00 -7.95 6.96
N LEU A 34 -2.99 -6.76 6.34
CA LEU A 34 -3.99 -5.72 6.61
C LEU A 34 -5.40 -6.14 6.17
N GLY A 35 -5.53 -6.91 5.09
CA GLY A 35 -6.79 -7.51 4.65
C GLY A 35 -7.31 -8.56 5.64
N ALA A 36 -6.43 -9.43 6.12
CA ALA A 36 -6.75 -10.43 7.14
C ALA A 36 -7.18 -9.79 8.46
N ILE A 37 -6.52 -8.69 8.88
CA ILE A 37 -6.93 -7.91 10.05
C ILE A 37 -8.35 -7.36 9.88
N ASN A 38 -8.68 -6.81 8.71
CA ASN A 38 -10.04 -6.33 8.43
C ASN A 38 -11.07 -7.47 8.47
N GLY A 39 -10.79 -8.61 7.85
CA GLY A 39 -11.68 -9.77 7.88
C GLY A 39 -11.85 -10.36 9.29
N CYS A 40 -10.77 -10.41 10.08
CA CYS A 40 -10.79 -10.88 11.45
C CYS A 40 -11.60 -9.94 12.36
N LEU A 41 -11.41 -8.62 12.22
CA LEU A 41 -12.18 -7.61 12.96
C LEU A 41 -13.69 -7.74 12.70
N VAL A 42 -14.09 -8.00 11.45
CA VAL A 42 -15.50 -8.24 11.10
C VAL A 42 -16.03 -9.49 11.81
N ASN A 43 -15.27 -10.59 11.77
CA ASN A 43 -15.67 -11.84 12.41
C ASN A 43 -15.74 -11.74 13.93
N TRP A 44 -14.86 -10.96 14.58
CA TRP A 44 -14.81 -10.87 16.04
C TRP A 44 -15.75 -9.85 16.65
N THR A 45 -15.93 -8.70 16.01
CA THR A 45 -16.77 -7.63 16.58
C THR A 45 -18.24 -7.77 16.21
N GLY A 46 -18.58 -8.61 15.21
CA GLY A 46 -19.96 -8.76 14.73
C GLY A 46 -20.55 -7.50 14.11
N LEU A 47 -19.73 -6.46 13.90
CA LEU A 47 -20.13 -5.20 13.28
C LEU A 47 -20.27 -5.38 11.78
N HIS A 48 -21.19 -4.60 11.18
CA HIS A 48 -21.43 -4.66 9.75
C HIS A 48 -20.13 -4.32 8.96
N PRO A 49 -19.77 -5.08 7.92
CA PRO A 49 -18.51 -4.91 7.18
C PRO A 49 -18.23 -3.49 6.70
N PHE A 50 -19.31 -2.74 6.40
CA PHE A 50 -19.23 -1.33 6.01
C PHE A 50 -18.58 -0.45 7.08
N ILE A 51 -18.97 -0.59 8.35
CA ILE A 51 -18.48 0.24 9.46
C ILE A 51 -16.99 -0.02 9.69
N ILE A 52 -16.58 -1.29 9.69
CA ILE A 52 -15.17 -1.66 9.89
C ILE A 52 -14.34 -1.18 8.71
N THR A 53 -14.79 -1.38 7.48
CA THR A 53 -14.03 -0.96 6.29
C THR A 53 -13.87 0.57 6.26
N LEU A 54 -14.91 1.33 6.59
CA LEU A 54 -14.86 2.80 6.62
C LEU A 54 -13.93 3.30 7.75
N GLY A 55 -14.05 2.72 8.95
CA GLY A 55 -13.18 3.03 10.09
C GLY A 55 -11.71 2.69 9.82
N THR A 56 -11.44 1.48 9.31
CA THR A 56 -10.09 1.07 8.98
C THR A 56 -9.49 1.87 7.82
N ASN A 57 -10.31 2.32 6.86
CA ASN A 57 -9.83 3.24 5.82
C ASN A 57 -9.38 4.58 6.42
N ALA A 58 -10.12 5.13 7.38
CA ALA A 58 -9.72 6.35 8.10
C ALA A 58 -8.40 6.15 8.88
N ILE A 59 -8.27 5.03 9.61
CA ILE A 59 -7.05 4.68 10.35
C ILE A 59 -5.87 4.54 9.39
N PHE A 60 -5.99 3.74 8.34
CA PHE A 60 -4.91 3.52 7.37
C PHE A 60 -4.51 4.79 6.64
N ARG A 61 -5.48 5.65 6.31
CA ARG A 61 -5.19 6.96 5.71
C ARG A 61 -4.46 7.88 6.68
N GLY A 62 -4.83 7.89 7.97
CA GLY A 62 -4.09 8.61 9.01
C GLY A 62 -2.65 8.13 9.15
N ILE A 63 -2.44 6.81 9.27
CA ILE A 63 -1.11 6.20 9.35
C ILE A 63 -0.29 6.52 8.09
N THR A 64 -0.90 6.41 6.92
CA THR A 64 -0.25 6.76 5.64
C THR A 64 0.22 8.21 5.66
N LEU A 65 -0.61 9.17 6.09
CA LEU A 65 -0.24 10.58 6.16
C LEU A 65 0.94 10.83 7.11
N VAL A 66 0.97 10.15 8.26
CA VAL A 66 2.09 10.23 9.21
C VAL A 66 3.37 9.65 8.62
N ILE A 67 3.29 8.51 7.92
CA ILE A 67 4.46 7.87 7.28
C ILE A 67 4.96 8.66 6.07
N SER A 68 4.05 9.35 5.38
CA SER A 68 4.36 10.14 4.18
C SER A 68 4.89 11.54 4.50
N ASP A 69 4.89 11.98 5.77
CA ASP A 69 5.09 13.39 6.16
C ASP A 69 4.25 14.36 5.29
N ALA A 70 3.04 13.93 4.92
CA ALA A 70 2.15 14.59 3.94
C ALA A 70 2.76 14.88 2.54
N ASN A 71 3.90 14.28 2.20
CA ASN A 71 4.58 14.44 0.92
C ASN A 71 4.48 13.18 0.05
N SER A 72 4.21 13.36 -1.24
CA SER A 72 4.21 12.26 -2.20
C SER A 72 5.62 11.66 -2.35
N VAL A 73 5.69 10.33 -2.48
CA VAL A 73 6.96 9.61 -2.64
C VAL A 73 7.40 9.69 -4.11
N TYR A 74 8.59 10.24 -4.36
CA TYR A 74 9.21 10.39 -5.67
C TYR A 74 10.62 9.79 -5.70
N GLY A 75 11.16 9.52 -6.89
CA GLY A 75 12.55 9.03 -7.06
C GLY A 75 12.69 7.54 -7.39
N PHE A 76 11.69 6.95 -8.06
CA PHE A 76 11.78 5.57 -8.56
C PHE A 76 12.85 5.45 -9.66
N SER A 77 13.46 4.27 -9.78
CA SER A 77 14.49 3.99 -10.79
C SER A 77 13.99 4.25 -12.21
N PHE A 78 14.88 4.76 -13.06
CA PHE A 78 14.54 5.19 -14.43
C PHE A 78 13.99 4.05 -15.28
N ASP A 79 14.50 2.82 -15.13
CA ASP A 79 13.99 1.63 -15.83
C ASP A 79 12.56 1.27 -15.42
N PHE A 80 12.23 1.40 -14.14
CA PHE A 80 10.87 1.16 -13.65
C PHE A 80 9.89 2.18 -14.23
N VAL A 81 10.27 3.47 -14.21
CA VAL A 81 9.43 4.53 -14.77
C VAL A 81 9.25 4.33 -16.28
N ASN A 82 10.32 4.02 -17.03
CA ASN A 82 10.22 3.79 -18.47
C ASN A 82 9.39 2.56 -18.82
N PHE A 83 9.46 1.48 -18.05
CA PHE A 83 8.65 0.29 -18.31
C PHE A 83 7.14 0.58 -18.19
N PHE A 84 6.72 1.37 -17.19
CA PHE A 84 5.30 1.72 -17.01
C PHE A 84 4.86 2.96 -17.80
N ALA A 85 5.78 3.85 -18.14
CA ALA A 85 5.53 5.01 -19.00
C ALA A 85 5.61 4.67 -20.50
N ALA A 86 6.22 3.54 -20.86
CA ALA A 86 6.21 3.03 -22.22
C ALA A 86 4.77 2.70 -22.61
N THR A 87 4.15 3.60 -23.37
CA THR A 87 2.93 3.37 -24.12
C THR A 87 3.14 2.16 -25.01
N PRO A 88 2.42 1.04 -24.83
CA PRO A 88 2.56 -0.11 -25.72
C PRO A 88 2.07 0.16 -27.16
N LEU A 89 1.56 1.38 -27.44
CA LEU A 89 1.00 1.78 -28.72
C LEU A 89 1.59 3.09 -29.30
N GLY A 90 2.74 3.57 -28.80
CA GLY A 90 3.37 4.82 -29.24
C GLY A 90 2.99 5.99 -28.37
#